data_AF-A0A1R4A4D1-F1
#
_entry.id   AF-A0A1R4A4D1-F1
#
_cell.length_a   1.000
_cell.length_b   1.000
_cell.length_c   1.000
_cell.angle_alpha   90.00
_cell.angle_beta   90.00
_cell.angle_gamma   90.00
#
_symmetry.space_group_name_H-M   'P 1'
#
loop_
_entity.id
_entity.type
_entity.pdbx_description
1 polymer ?
#
loop_
_entity_poly.entity_id
_entity_poly.type
_entity_poly.pdbx_seq_one_letter_code
_entity_poly.pdbx_strand_id
1 'polypeptide(L)'
;MARQEHVLTVFVASPSDVEAERGRLEDVIRELNITWSRELGIRLDLVRWETHAYPGFGVDAQDLVNEQIPEDYDLFVGIMWCRYGTPTGRAGSGTVEEFERAKSRYDTDKSSVNLMVYFKDEPIPPSHLDPDQLVKVNAFKNSLGAEGGLYWKFAGIDQFEKLIRLHLTRQVQAFKSQSTLAARDEATSNEKEVAAIEYDDAGILDLMEGFQDKFLELTEITKRIAASIEELGAKITERTAEIKDLPRDSKGNADPQEAKRLISMAASDMNHFTARIEAELPLYNDAMNTGMNLFIKAATRSVDLENDPEDVRSGLGALQTLHSKIATSKQTTVEFRESIAGLPRMTTTLNKAKRISVDAIDRLLEELTNSDQLLTESEKVVIDLLDGSGNT
;
A
#
# COMPACT_ATOMS: atom_id res chain seq x y z
N MET A 1 4.86 -40.14 5.30
CA MET A 1 6.23 -40.11 4.75
C MET A 1 6.88 -38.79 5.16
N ALA A 2 8.21 -38.69 5.18
CA ALA A 2 8.89 -37.41 5.42
C ALA A 2 8.58 -36.46 4.25
N ARG A 3 8.23 -35.21 4.55
CA ARG A 3 8.00 -34.17 3.53
C ARG A 3 9.34 -33.57 3.11
N GLN A 4 9.53 -33.35 1.82
CA GLN A 4 10.64 -32.55 1.29
C GLN A 4 10.16 -31.11 1.07
N GLU A 5 10.99 -30.15 1.48
CA GLU A 5 10.72 -28.72 1.33
C GLU A 5 11.98 -28.01 0.81
N HIS A 6 11.79 -27.08 -0.13
CA HIS A 6 12.81 -26.12 -0.54
C HIS A 6 12.77 -24.92 0.39
N VAL A 7 13.91 -24.60 1.00
CA VAL A 7 14.02 -23.46 1.90
C VAL A 7 14.59 -22.28 1.14
N LEU A 8 13.85 -21.17 1.13
CA LEU A 8 14.31 -19.89 0.61
C LEU A 8 14.62 -18.96 1.78
N THR A 9 15.83 -18.44 1.82
CA THR A 9 16.32 -17.64 2.94
C THR A 9 16.06 -16.16 2.67
N VAL A 10 15.40 -15.49 3.61
CA VAL A 10 15.07 -14.06 3.55
C VAL A 10 15.90 -13.32 4.58
N PHE A 11 16.81 -12.47 4.13
CA PHE A 11 17.57 -11.59 5.02
C PHE A 11 16.90 -10.22 5.10
N VAL A 12 16.59 -9.76 6.32
CA VAL A 12 16.00 -8.42 6.54
C VAL A 12 17.00 -7.47 7.19
N ALA A 13 17.15 -6.30 6.58
CA ALA A 13 17.99 -5.20 7.02
C ALA A 13 17.11 -3.97 7.30
N SER A 14 17.16 -3.44 8.52
CA SER A 14 16.38 -2.26 8.87
C SER A 14 16.97 -1.47 10.05
N PRO A 15 16.85 -0.13 10.08
CA PRO A 15 17.14 0.64 11.27
C PRO A 15 16.10 0.38 12.37
N SER A 16 16.39 0.87 13.58
CA SER A 16 15.57 0.59 14.77
C SER A 16 14.19 1.29 14.80
N ASP A 17 13.95 2.27 13.93
CA ASP A 17 12.72 3.07 13.89
C ASP A 17 11.57 2.41 13.10
N VAL A 18 11.80 1.23 12.52
CA VAL A 18 10.81 0.43 11.78
C VAL A 18 10.65 -0.99 12.35
N GLU A 19 10.81 -1.11 13.68
CA GLU A 19 10.70 -2.39 14.39
C GLU A 19 9.32 -3.04 14.22
N ALA A 20 8.26 -2.23 14.17
CA ALA A 20 6.89 -2.73 14.00
C ALA A 20 6.69 -3.38 12.63
N GLU A 21 7.19 -2.75 11.56
CA GLU A 21 7.15 -3.28 10.20
C GLU A 21 7.96 -4.57 10.07
N ARG A 22 9.14 -4.61 10.69
CA ARG A 22 9.94 -5.83 10.78
C ARG A 22 9.20 -6.94 11.51
N GLY A 23 8.50 -6.64 12.61
CA GLY A 23 7.62 -7.59 13.30
C GLY A 23 6.54 -8.13 12.37
N ARG A 24 5.86 -7.24 11.63
CA ARG A 24 4.82 -7.64 10.66
C ARG A 24 5.35 -8.51 9.52
N LEU A 25 6.58 -8.29 9.05
CA LEU A 25 7.24 -9.18 8.09
C LEU A 25 7.37 -10.61 8.65
N GLU A 26 7.65 -10.76 9.94
CA GLU A 26 7.69 -12.08 10.58
C GLU A 26 6.35 -12.79 10.49
N ASP A 27 5.29 -12.07 10.87
CA ASP A 27 3.94 -12.62 10.94
C ASP A 27 3.48 -13.03 9.53
N VAL A 28 3.75 -12.20 8.52
CA VAL A 28 3.49 -12.54 7.12
C VAL A 28 4.24 -13.80 6.69
N ILE A 29 5.55 -13.88 6.95
CA ILE A 29 6.34 -15.07 6.60
C ILE A 29 5.82 -16.32 7.31
N ARG A 30 5.46 -16.19 8.59
CA ARG A 30 4.90 -17.29 9.38
C ARG A 30 3.58 -17.78 8.79
N GLU A 31 2.69 -16.86 8.42
CA GLU A 31 1.41 -17.18 7.78
C GLU A 31 1.62 -17.84 6.41
N LEU A 32 2.48 -17.28 5.57
CA LEU A 32 2.78 -17.82 4.24
C LEU A 32 3.37 -19.24 4.34
N ASN A 33 4.25 -19.48 5.32
CA ASN A 33 4.83 -20.80 5.55
C ASN A 33 3.80 -21.86 5.95
N ILE A 34 2.69 -21.49 6.62
CA ILE A 34 1.63 -22.47 6.93
C ILE A 34 1.03 -23.04 5.66
N THR A 35 0.81 -22.19 4.65
CA THR A 35 0.25 -22.56 3.34
C THR A 35 1.30 -23.19 2.42
N TRP A 36 2.44 -22.53 2.23
CA TRP A 36 3.42 -22.89 1.21
C TRP A 36 4.24 -24.13 1.54
N SER A 37 4.53 -24.40 2.82
CA SER A 37 5.20 -25.66 3.21
C SER A 37 4.37 -26.87 2.78
N ARG A 38 3.05 -26.76 2.91
CA ARG A 38 2.12 -27.86 2.64
C ARG A 38 1.82 -28.02 1.16
N GLU A 39 1.49 -26.92 0.49
CA GLU A 39 0.98 -26.94 -0.88
C GLU A 39 2.09 -26.83 -1.92
N LEU A 40 3.11 -26.02 -1.62
CA LEU A 40 4.16 -25.70 -2.57
C LEU A 40 5.46 -26.47 -2.31
N GLY A 41 5.60 -27.09 -1.14
CA GLY A 41 6.86 -27.66 -0.68
C GLY A 41 7.95 -26.58 -0.53
N ILE A 42 7.56 -25.34 -0.20
CA ILE A 42 8.48 -24.21 -0.05
C ILE A 42 8.31 -23.58 1.32
N ARG A 43 9.42 -23.23 1.95
CA ARG A 43 9.46 -22.53 3.23
C ARG A 43 10.38 -21.33 3.15
N LEU A 44 9.89 -20.16 3.56
CA LEU A 44 10.72 -18.98 3.77
C LEU A 44 11.38 -19.06 5.16
N ASP A 45 12.71 -18.90 5.21
CA ASP A 45 13.47 -18.82 6.46
C ASP A 45 13.93 -17.40 6.70
N LEU A 46 13.38 -16.73 7.70
CA LEU A 46 13.67 -15.32 7.96
C LEU A 46 14.91 -15.18 8.85
N VAL A 47 15.99 -14.68 8.27
CA VAL A 47 17.25 -14.40 8.95
C VAL A 47 17.25 -12.96 9.46
N ARG A 48 17.58 -12.81 10.75
CA ARG A 48 17.76 -11.53 11.45
C ARG A 48 18.98 -11.58 12.32
N TRP A 49 19.69 -10.46 12.44
CA TRP A 49 20.85 -10.38 13.35
C TRP A 49 20.46 -10.66 14.81
N GLU A 50 19.31 -10.19 15.30
CA GLU A 50 18.91 -10.38 16.72
C GLU A 50 18.65 -11.84 17.11
N THR A 51 18.24 -12.68 16.15
CA THR A 51 17.88 -14.08 16.40
C THR A 51 18.96 -15.05 15.95
N HIS A 52 19.85 -14.64 15.04
CA HIS A 52 20.89 -15.49 14.45
C HIS A 52 22.31 -15.07 14.82
N ALA A 53 22.52 -13.86 15.35
CA ALA A 53 23.81 -13.44 15.90
C ALA A 53 23.94 -13.84 17.37
N TYR A 54 25.14 -14.27 17.76
CA TYR A 54 25.50 -14.61 19.13
C TYR A 54 26.64 -13.72 19.64
N PRO A 55 26.68 -13.40 20.95
CA PRO A 55 27.72 -12.54 21.51
C PRO A 55 29.12 -13.05 21.20
N GLY A 56 29.99 -12.15 20.72
CA GLY A 56 31.37 -12.45 20.35
C GLY A 56 32.20 -11.17 20.29
N PHE A 57 33.50 -11.32 20.01
CA PHE A 57 34.43 -10.20 19.85
C PHE A 57 35.03 -10.25 18.45
N GLY A 58 34.80 -9.19 17.67
CA GLY A 58 35.34 -8.98 16.32
C GLY A 58 36.03 -7.62 16.20
N VAL A 59 36.33 -7.19 14.97
CA VAL A 59 36.94 -5.87 14.68
C VAL A 59 35.95 -4.74 15.02
N ASP A 60 34.69 -4.89 14.64
CA ASP A 60 33.56 -4.11 15.15
C ASP A 60 32.30 -4.97 15.28
N ALA A 61 31.23 -4.41 15.87
CA ALA A 61 29.99 -5.13 16.10
C ALA A 61 29.28 -5.55 14.79
N GLN A 62 29.46 -4.77 13.71
CA GLN A 62 28.86 -5.09 12.41
C GLN A 62 29.62 -6.22 11.72
N ASP A 63 30.94 -6.30 11.87
CA ASP A 63 31.76 -7.41 11.35
C ASP A 63 31.31 -8.75 11.94
N LEU A 64 31.08 -8.80 13.25
CA LEU A 64 30.63 -10.02 13.90
C LEU A 64 29.24 -10.43 13.39
N VAL A 65 28.33 -9.48 13.20
CA VAL A 65 27.00 -9.73 12.63
C VAL A 65 27.11 -10.21 11.17
N ASN A 66 27.98 -9.59 10.38
CA ASN A 66 28.21 -9.95 8.99
C ASN A 66 28.78 -11.36 8.80
N GLU A 67 29.67 -11.80 9.69
CA GLU A 67 30.25 -13.16 9.70
C GLU A 67 29.24 -14.23 10.15
N GLN A 68 28.21 -13.83 10.89
CA GLN A 68 27.20 -14.74 11.46
C GLN A 68 25.91 -14.82 10.62
N ILE A 69 25.69 -13.87 9.70
CA ILE A 69 24.60 -13.93 8.71
C ILE A 69 25.03 -14.84 7.56
N PRO A 70 24.21 -15.83 7.14
CA PRO A 70 24.50 -16.66 5.97
C PRO A 70 24.79 -15.79 4.73
N GLU A 71 25.85 -16.10 3.99
CA GLU A 71 26.18 -15.35 2.77
C GLU A 71 25.30 -15.73 1.58
N ASP A 72 24.52 -16.81 1.69
CA ASP A 72 23.78 -17.48 0.63
C ASP A 72 22.26 -17.25 0.69
N TYR A 73 21.80 -16.12 1.24
CA TYR A 73 20.37 -15.80 1.21
C TYR A 73 19.84 -15.53 -0.21
N ASP A 74 18.62 -15.98 -0.46
CA ASP A 74 17.92 -15.85 -1.75
C ASP A 74 17.22 -14.49 -1.91
N LEU A 75 16.71 -13.94 -0.80
CA LEU A 75 15.94 -12.69 -0.77
C LEU A 75 16.55 -11.70 0.22
N PHE A 76 16.72 -10.44 -0.21
CA PHE A 76 17.07 -9.32 0.65
C PHE A 76 15.87 -8.38 0.82
N VAL A 77 15.55 -8.01 2.05
CA VAL A 77 14.48 -7.06 2.39
C VAL A 77 15.05 -5.89 3.18
N GLY A 78 15.16 -4.73 2.55
CA GLY A 78 15.54 -3.47 3.20
C GLY A 78 14.31 -2.66 3.60
N ILE A 79 14.21 -2.23 4.86
CA ILE A 79 13.12 -1.37 5.34
C ILE A 79 13.72 -0.11 5.96
N MET A 80 13.29 1.07 5.50
CA MET A 80 13.79 2.36 6.00
C MET A 80 12.65 3.36 6.25
N TRP A 81 12.83 4.29 7.20
CA TRP A 81 11.93 5.42 7.42
C TRP A 81 12.70 6.74 7.51
N CYS A 82 12.94 7.28 8.72
CA CYS A 82 13.59 8.56 8.92
C CYS A 82 15.00 8.45 9.49
N ARG A 83 15.36 7.27 10.02
CA ARG A 83 16.70 6.95 10.49
C ARG A 83 17.52 6.29 9.39
N TYR A 84 18.72 6.79 9.16
CA TYR A 84 19.71 6.16 8.28
C TYR A 84 20.49 5.06 9.01
N GLY A 85 20.76 5.27 10.29
CA GLY A 85 21.46 4.35 11.18
C GLY A 85 22.79 4.91 11.70
N THR A 86 23.56 4.02 12.33
CA THR A 86 24.88 4.35 12.89
C THR A 86 25.97 3.94 11.91
N PRO A 87 26.95 4.81 11.60
CA PRO A 87 28.07 4.48 10.73
C PRO A 87 28.86 3.26 11.22
N THR A 88 29.36 2.48 10.28
CA THR A 88 30.25 1.34 10.54
C THR A 88 31.66 1.66 10.08
N GLY A 89 32.61 0.75 10.25
CA GLY A 89 33.95 0.92 9.69
C GLY A 89 33.98 0.96 8.16
N ARG A 90 32.90 0.51 7.49
CA ARG A 90 32.83 0.28 6.04
C ARG A 90 31.78 1.12 5.31
N ALA A 91 30.69 1.50 5.97
CA ALA A 91 29.58 2.21 5.33
C ALA A 91 28.97 3.31 6.22
N GLY A 92 28.10 4.12 5.60
CA GLY A 92 27.39 5.20 6.27
C GLY A 92 26.39 4.74 7.33
N SER A 93 25.91 3.48 7.24
CA SER A 93 25.17 2.79 8.28
C SER A 93 25.22 1.27 8.11
N GLY A 94 24.92 0.51 9.17
CA GLY A 94 24.85 -0.96 9.11
C GLY A 94 23.84 -1.47 8.08
N THR A 95 22.63 -0.90 8.03
CA THR A 95 21.60 -1.27 7.02
C THR A 95 22.05 -0.99 5.59
N VAL A 96 22.83 0.08 5.37
CA VAL A 96 23.39 0.36 4.05
C VAL A 96 24.53 -0.58 3.70
N GLU A 97 25.39 -0.92 4.66
CA GLU A 97 26.43 -1.95 4.46
C GLU A 97 25.81 -3.29 4.05
N GLU A 98 24.72 -3.68 4.72
CA GLU A 98 23.95 -4.90 4.43
C GLU A 98 23.36 -4.87 3.01
N PHE A 99 22.80 -3.73 2.59
CA PHE A 99 22.31 -3.53 1.23
C PHE A 99 23.44 -3.58 0.20
N GLU A 100 24.56 -2.89 0.44
CA GLU A 100 25.72 -2.86 -0.47
C GLU A 100 26.30 -4.26 -0.67
N ARG A 101 26.35 -5.09 0.38
CA ARG A 101 26.73 -6.51 0.29
C ARG A 101 25.76 -7.30 -0.61
N ALA A 102 24.45 -7.16 -0.39
CA ALA A 102 23.43 -7.82 -1.19
C ALA A 102 23.49 -7.36 -2.66
N LYS A 103 23.68 -6.06 -2.88
CA LYS A 103 23.82 -5.46 -4.21
C LYS A 103 25.06 -5.95 -4.94
N SER A 104 26.20 -6.05 -4.25
CA SER A 104 27.42 -6.61 -4.83
C SER A 104 27.24 -8.07 -5.27
N ARG A 105 26.47 -8.87 -4.52
CA ARG A 105 26.11 -10.24 -4.92
C ARG A 105 25.24 -10.22 -6.18
N TYR A 106 24.18 -9.40 -6.19
CA TYR A 106 23.31 -9.23 -7.35
C TYR A 106 24.05 -8.79 -8.62
N ASP A 107 25.02 -7.87 -8.49
CA ASP A 107 25.80 -7.37 -9.63
C ASP A 107 26.79 -8.42 -10.17
N THR A 108 27.26 -9.31 -9.30
CA THR A 108 28.12 -10.45 -9.69
C THR A 108 27.30 -11.53 -10.38
N ASP A 109 26.14 -11.85 -9.82
CA ASP A 109 25.18 -12.81 -10.38
C ASP A 109 23.75 -12.35 -10.08
N LYS A 110 23.03 -11.94 -11.13
CA LYS A 110 21.66 -11.43 -11.03
C LYS A 110 20.63 -12.44 -10.54
N SER A 111 20.97 -13.73 -10.54
CA SER A 111 20.13 -14.82 -10.00
C SER A 111 20.47 -15.18 -8.56
N SER A 112 21.56 -14.64 -8.01
CA SER A 112 22.04 -15.00 -6.66
C SER A 112 21.21 -14.45 -5.51
N VAL A 113 20.54 -13.31 -5.70
CA VAL A 113 19.71 -12.68 -4.67
C VAL A 113 18.70 -11.73 -5.30
N ASN A 114 17.45 -11.71 -4.84
CA ASN A 114 16.50 -10.67 -5.20
C ASN A 114 16.45 -9.57 -4.14
N LEU A 115 16.56 -8.32 -4.58
CA LEU A 115 16.60 -7.15 -3.70
C LEU A 115 15.23 -6.48 -3.62
N MET A 116 14.69 -6.34 -2.42
CA MET A 116 13.40 -5.69 -2.15
C MET A 116 13.61 -4.57 -1.14
N VAL A 117 13.38 -3.32 -1.53
CA VAL A 117 13.62 -2.15 -0.66
C VAL A 117 12.34 -1.34 -0.46
N TYR A 118 12.04 -1.00 0.79
CA TYR A 118 10.83 -0.32 1.22
C TYR A 118 11.14 0.93 2.04
N PHE A 119 10.45 2.02 1.73
CA PHE A 119 10.52 3.29 2.45
C PHE A 119 9.18 3.65 3.05
N LYS A 120 9.13 3.76 4.37
CA LYS A 120 7.98 4.29 5.08
C LYS A 120 7.81 5.78 4.76
N ASP A 121 6.59 6.21 4.50
CA ASP A 121 6.20 7.59 4.16
C ASP A 121 5.17 8.14 5.17
N GLU A 122 5.25 7.68 6.42
CA GLU A 122 4.43 8.19 7.54
C GLU A 122 4.98 9.54 8.04
N PRO A 123 4.12 10.51 8.42
CA PRO A 123 4.56 11.77 9.02
C PRO A 123 5.47 11.58 10.23
N ILE A 124 6.66 12.20 10.19
CA ILE A 124 7.67 12.07 11.25
C ILE A 124 7.34 13.05 12.39
N PRO A 125 7.12 12.56 13.64
CA PRO A 125 6.95 13.44 14.79
C PRO A 125 8.19 14.32 15.00
N PRO A 126 8.05 15.63 15.32
CA PRO A 126 9.19 16.52 15.53
C PRO A 126 10.20 16.02 16.57
N SER A 127 9.76 15.22 17.54
CA SER A 127 10.61 14.61 18.57
C SER A 127 11.54 13.50 18.05
N HIS A 128 11.24 12.92 16.88
CA HIS A 128 12.01 11.85 16.24
C HIS A 128 12.75 12.33 14.99
N LEU A 129 12.55 13.58 14.59
CA LEU A 129 13.15 14.16 13.39
C LEU A 129 14.61 14.53 13.64
N ASP A 130 15.52 13.79 13.03
CA ASP A 130 16.93 14.13 12.88
C ASP A 130 17.20 14.54 11.42
N PRO A 131 17.40 15.84 11.13
CA PRO A 131 17.60 16.32 9.77
C PRO A 131 18.82 15.69 9.07
N ASP A 132 19.90 15.40 9.79
CA ASP A 132 21.13 14.85 9.20
C ASP A 132 20.92 13.39 8.76
N GLN A 133 20.17 12.62 9.56
CA GLN A 133 19.76 11.26 9.22
C GLN A 133 18.80 11.27 8.02
N LEU A 134 17.82 12.16 8.01
CA LEU A 134 16.83 12.24 6.93
C LEU A 134 17.45 12.63 5.59
N VAL A 135 18.45 13.53 5.59
CA VAL A 135 19.23 13.86 4.39
C VAL A 135 19.94 12.63 3.84
N LYS A 136 20.53 11.78 4.70
CA LYS A 136 21.20 10.54 4.28
C LYS A 136 20.23 9.49 3.75
N VAL A 137 19.06 9.31 4.38
CA VAL A 137 18.01 8.43 3.86
C VAL A 137 17.56 8.88 2.47
N ASN A 138 17.32 10.18 2.28
CA ASN A 138 16.92 10.71 0.97
C ASN A 138 18.03 10.56 -0.07
N ALA A 139 19.31 10.74 0.31
CA ALA A 139 20.44 10.52 -0.58
C ALA A 139 20.51 9.05 -1.04
N PHE A 140 20.35 8.10 -0.10
CA PHE A 140 20.31 6.67 -0.41
C PHE A 140 19.11 6.29 -1.27
N LYS A 141 17.91 6.81 -0.96
CA LYS A 141 16.72 6.60 -1.78
C LYS A 141 16.90 7.08 -3.23
N ASN A 142 17.57 8.22 -3.41
CA ASN A 142 17.87 8.76 -4.73
C ASN A 142 18.94 7.96 -5.48
N SER A 143 19.94 7.38 -4.77
CA SER A 143 20.95 6.55 -5.42
C SER A 143 20.35 5.26 -5.98
N LEU A 144 19.41 4.63 -5.25
CA LEU A 144 18.68 3.45 -5.73
C LEU A 144 17.99 3.72 -7.09
N GLY A 145 17.31 4.86 -7.20
CA GLY A 145 16.65 5.25 -8.46
C GLY A 145 17.63 5.51 -9.61
N ALA A 146 18.80 6.11 -9.32
CA ALA A 146 19.84 6.35 -10.32
C ALA A 146 20.52 5.05 -10.81
N GLU A 147 20.60 4.03 -9.95
CA GLU A 147 21.17 2.72 -10.24
C GLU A 147 20.16 1.75 -10.87
N GLY A 148 18.93 2.20 -11.16
CA GLY A 148 17.87 1.38 -11.73
C GLY A 148 17.20 0.42 -10.74
N GLY A 149 17.44 0.60 -9.44
CA GLY A 149 16.80 -0.15 -8.37
C GLY A 149 15.38 0.34 -8.11
N LEU A 150 14.43 -0.60 -8.12
CA LEU A 150 13.03 -0.29 -7.79
C LEU A 150 12.83 -0.42 -6.28
N TYR A 151 12.38 0.67 -5.67
CA TYR A 151 11.99 0.70 -4.26
C TYR A 151 10.50 1.02 -4.13
N TRP A 152 9.88 0.55 -3.05
CA TRP A 152 8.47 0.80 -2.77
C TRP A 152 8.31 1.75 -1.60
N LYS A 153 7.20 2.49 -1.59
CA LYS A 153 6.79 3.30 -0.45
C LYS A 153 5.56 2.73 0.22
N PHE A 154 5.43 2.96 1.52
CA PHE A 154 4.23 2.61 2.28
C PHE A 154 3.97 3.63 3.39
N ALA A 155 2.71 3.99 3.62
CA ALA A 155 2.29 4.97 4.62
C ALA A 155 2.14 4.37 6.02
N GLY A 156 1.92 3.06 6.13
CA GLY A 156 1.70 2.39 7.41
C GLY A 156 1.86 0.88 7.36
N ILE A 157 1.83 0.25 8.53
CA ILE A 157 2.12 -1.18 8.73
C ILE A 157 1.20 -2.11 7.93
N ASP A 158 -0.08 -1.76 7.79
CA ASP A 158 -1.05 -2.58 7.04
C ASP A 158 -0.84 -2.51 5.52
N GLN A 159 -0.37 -1.37 5.01
CA GLN A 159 0.03 -1.26 3.61
C GLN A 159 1.32 -2.04 3.36
N PHE A 160 2.29 -1.92 4.29
CA PHE A 160 3.52 -2.70 4.23
C PHE A 160 3.23 -4.20 4.18
N GLU A 161 2.33 -4.69 5.04
CA GLU A 161 1.92 -6.10 5.07
C GLU A 161 1.41 -6.60 3.70
N LYS A 162 0.55 -5.83 3.04
CA LYS A 162 -0.01 -6.20 1.73
C LYS A 162 1.07 -6.25 0.66
N LEU A 163 1.91 -5.21 0.60
CA LEU A 163 2.99 -5.11 -0.37
C LEU A 163 4.00 -6.25 -0.19
N ILE A 164 4.45 -6.50 1.04
CA ILE A 164 5.46 -7.53 1.31
C ILE A 164 4.90 -8.92 1.03
N ARG A 165 3.63 -9.20 1.39
CA ARG A 165 2.96 -10.47 1.07
C ARG A 165 2.91 -10.67 -0.45
N LEU A 166 2.44 -9.68 -1.19
CA LEU A 166 2.36 -9.73 -2.66
C LEU A 166 3.74 -10.00 -3.29
N HIS A 167 4.77 -9.27 -2.84
CA HIS A 167 6.09 -9.40 -3.43
C HIS A 167 6.78 -10.72 -3.07
N LEU A 168 6.63 -11.21 -1.83
CA LEU A 168 7.13 -12.54 -1.45
C LEU A 168 6.47 -13.65 -2.27
N THR A 169 5.16 -13.56 -2.52
CA THR A 169 4.45 -14.51 -3.39
C THR A 169 5.06 -14.54 -4.79
N ARG A 170 5.34 -13.38 -5.38
CA ARG A 170 6.00 -13.28 -6.69
C ARG A 170 7.38 -13.92 -6.70
N GLN A 171 8.18 -13.71 -5.64
CA GLN A 171 9.52 -14.30 -5.55
C GLN A 171 9.47 -15.83 -5.50
N VAL A 172 8.55 -16.39 -4.71
CA VAL A 172 8.35 -17.84 -4.62
C VAL A 172 7.87 -18.43 -5.94
N GLN A 173 7.00 -17.73 -6.66
CA GLN A 173 6.55 -18.14 -7.99
C GLN A 173 7.69 -18.10 -9.02
N ALA A 174 8.49 -17.04 -9.04
CA ALA A 174 9.64 -16.94 -9.93
C ALA A 174 10.65 -18.07 -9.69
N PHE A 175 10.90 -18.41 -8.42
CA PHE A 175 11.73 -19.54 -8.04
C PHE A 175 11.16 -20.87 -8.57
N LYS A 176 9.85 -21.10 -8.42
CA LYS A 176 9.19 -22.30 -8.97
C LYS A 176 9.28 -22.39 -10.48
N SER A 177 9.07 -21.29 -11.21
CA SER A 177 9.17 -21.29 -12.67
C SER A 177 10.59 -21.63 -13.12
N GLN A 178 11.62 -21.11 -12.44
CA GLN A 178 13.02 -21.44 -12.71
C GLN A 178 13.36 -22.90 -12.34
N SER A 179 12.86 -23.41 -11.22
CA SER A 179 13.09 -24.81 -10.81
C SER A 179 12.37 -25.81 -11.72
N THR A 180 11.19 -25.45 -12.24
CA THR A 180 10.40 -26.29 -13.16
C THR A 180 11.03 -26.32 -14.57
N LEU A 181 11.67 -25.22 -14.99
CA LEU A 181 12.47 -25.16 -16.21
C LEU A 181 13.76 -26.00 -16.09
N ALA A 182 14.40 -26.03 -14.92
CA ALA A 182 15.58 -26.86 -14.66
C ALA A 182 15.23 -28.36 -14.50
N ALA A 183 14.06 -28.68 -13.95
CA ALA A 183 13.59 -30.07 -13.78
C ALA A 183 13.01 -30.70 -15.07
N ARG A 184 12.75 -29.90 -16.12
CA ARG A 184 12.20 -30.38 -17.40
C ARG A 184 13.20 -31.20 -18.26
N ASP A 185 14.47 -31.27 -17.86
CA ASP A 185 15.48 -32.15 -18.48
C ASP A 185 15.51 -33.58 -17.88
N GLU A 186 14.78 -33.88 -16.80
CA GLU A 186 14.74 -35.22 -16.21
C GLU A 186 13.31 -35.69 -15.86
N ALA A 187 12.68 -36.33 -16.85
CA ALA A 187 11.69 -37.41 -16.77
C ALA A 187 10.27 -37.20 -16.20
N THR A 188 9.34 -37.73 -16.99
CA THR A 188 7.90 -37.99 -16.80
C THR A 188 7.59 -39.08 -15.75
N SER A 189 6.56 -38.90 -14.92
CA SER A 189 5.33 -39.74 -14.85
C SER A 189 4.58 -39.75 -13.50
N ASN A 190 3.25 -39.74 -13.63
CA ASN A 190 2.17 -40.33 -12.80
C ASN A 190 1.68 -39.74 -11.46
N GLU A 191 0.50 -39.12 -11.58
CA GLU A 191 -0.83 -39.46 -10.98
C GLU A 191 -1.12 -39.46 -9.45
N LYS A 192 -2.22 -38.73 -9.13
CA LYS A 192 -3.34 -38.98 -8.17
C LYS A 192 -3.41 -38.27 -6.81
N GLU A 193 -4.24 -37.22 -6.80
CA GLU A 193 -5.46 -36.94 -5.98
C GLU A 193 -5.66 -37.66 -4.62
N VAL A 194 -5.94 -36.89 -3.53
CA VAL A 194 -7.22 -36.81 -2.77
C VAL A 194 -7.06 -36.10 -1.39
N ALA A 195 -7.93 -35.08 -1.19
CA ALA A 195 -8.63 -34.54 0.00
C ALA A 195 -7.95 -33.98 1.28
N ALA A 196 -8.13 -32.66 1.45
CA ALA A 196 -8.72 -31.87 2.56
C ALA A 196 -8.40 -32.13 4.05
N ILE A 197 -8.02 -31.07 4.78
CA ILE A 197 -8.85 -30.33 5.77
C ILE A 197 -8.25 -28.92 6.02
N GLU A 198 -9.16 -27.94 6.05
CA GLU A 198 -9.11 -26.46 6.06
C GLU A 198 -8.12 -25.70 6.95
N TYR A 199 -7.62 -24.56 6.42
CA TYR A 199 -7.82 -23.18 6.93
C TYR A 199 -7.68 -22.18 5.73
N ASP A 200 -8.72 -21.36 5.45
CA ASP A 200 -8.93 -20.38 4.32
C ASP A 200 -9.53 -20.93 2.98
N ASP A 201 -10.69 -21.60 3.09
CA ASP A 201 -11.36 -22.46 2.08
C ASP A 201 -12.21 -21.75 0.99
N ALA A 202 -12.20 -20.41 0.88
CA ALA A 202 -13.08 -19.70 -0.08
C ALA A 202 -12.75 -20.05 -1.54
N GLY A 203 -13.69 -20.60 -2.30
CA GLY A 203 -13.50 -20.84 -3.73
C GLY A 203 -13.23 -19.54 -4.49
N ILE A 204 -12.69 -19.61 -5.71
CA ILE A 204 -12.55 -18.42 -6.57
C ILE A 204 -13.88 -17.69 -6.69
N LEU A 205 -14.99 -18.43 -6.80
CA LEU A 205 -16.34 -17.89 -6.87
C LEU A 205 -16.72 -17.11 -5.60
N ASP A 206 -16.42 -17.63 -4.41
CA ASP A 206 -16.72 -16.94 -3.14
C ASP A 206 -15.87 -15.66 -2.99
N LEU A 207 -14.60 -15.72 -3.42
CA LEU A 207 -13.71 -14.56 -3.42
C LEU A 207 -14.16 -13.49 -4.42
N MET A 208 -14.64 -13.91 -5.60
CA MET A 208 -15.16 -13.00 -6.62
C MET A 208 -16.51 -12.40 -6.23
N GLU A 209 -17.41 -13.18 -5.62
CA GLU A 209 -18.66 -12.68 -5.05
C GLU A 209 -18.36 -11.63 -3.95
N GLY A 210 -17.46 -11.94 -3.02
CA GLY A 210 -17.06 -10.99 -1.99
C GLY A 210 -16.38 -9.73 -2.54
N PHE A 211 -15.57 -9.84 -3.61
CA PHE A 211 -15.03 -8.68 -4.31
C PHE A 211 -16.14 -7.84 -4.93
N GLN A 212 -17.10 -8.45 -5.62
CA GLN A 212 -18.23 -7.76 -6.23
C GLN A 212 -19.09 -7.04 -5.18
N ASP A 213 -19.32 -7.66 -4.03
CA ASP A 213 -20.05 -7.05 -2.91
C ASP A 213 -19.32 -5.80 -2.39
N LYS A 214 -18.02 -5.91 -2.12
CA LYS A 214 -17.21 -4.77 -1.67
C LYS A 214 -17.08 -3.69 -2.75
N PHE A 215 -17.07 -4.07 -4.02
CA PHE A 215 -17.09 -3.15 -5.14
C PHE A 215 -18.40 -2.35 -5.23
N LEU A 216 -19.54 -3.01 -5.03
CA LEU A 216 -20.84 -2.36 -4.94
C LEU A 216 -20.89 -1.40 -3.75
N GLU A 217 -20.38 -1.84 -2.59
CA GLU A 217 -20.26 -1.00 -1.40
C GLU A 217 -19.43 0.28 -1.68
N LEU A 218 -18.25 0.15 -2.30
CA LEU A 218 -17.41 1.27 -2.71
C LEU A 218 -18.12 2.23 -3.67
N THR A 219 -18.87 1.68 -4.63
CA THR A 219 -19.64 2.48 -5.57
C THR A 219 -20.70 3.32 -4.85
N GLU A 220 -21.40 2.73 -3.87
CA GLU A 220 -22.41 3.46 -3.08
C GLU A 220 -21.79 4.49 -2.13
N ILE A 221 -20.67 4.17 -1.48
CA ILE A 221 -19.92 5.15 -0.66
C ILE A 221 -19.47 6.34 -1.52
N THR A 222 -18.88 6.07 -2.68
CA THR A 222 -18.42 7.12 -3.61
C THR A 222 -19.58 7.99 -4.08
N LYS A 223 -20.77 7.41 -4.35
CA LYS A 223 -21.98 8.18 -4.67
C LYS A 223 -22.43 9.07 -3.52
N ARG A 224 -22.42 8.59 -2.27
CA ARG A 224 -22.80 9.40 -1.09
C ARG A 224 -21.84 10.56 -0.84
N ILE A 225 -20.55 10.33 -1.05
CA ILE A 225 -19.52 11.37 -1.01
C ILE A 225 -19.77 12.41 -2.11
N ALA A 226 -19.95 11.98 -3.36
CA ALA A 226 -20.23 12.86 -4.48
C ALA A 226 -21.50 13.69 -4.27
N ALA A 227 -22.59 13.07 -3.80
CA ALA A 227 -23.83 13.77 -3.47
C ALA A 227 -23.63 14.79 -2.34
N SER A 228 -22.78 14.51 -1.36
CA SER A 228 -22.46 15.46 -0.28
C SER A 228 -21.64 16.65 -0.78
N ILE A 229 -20.72 16.42 -1.72
CA ILE A 229 -19.96 17.49 -2.41
C ILE A 229 -20.92 18.38 -3.21
N GLU A 230 -21.79 17.78 -4.02
CA GLU A 230 -22.79 18.50 -4.81
C GLU A 230 -23.76 19.29 -3.93
N GLU A 231 -24.27 18.69 -2.85
CA GLU A 231 -25.20 19.36 -1.91
C GLU A 231 -24.53 20.58 -1.26
N LEU A 232 -23.31 20.45 -0.75
CA LEU A 232 -22.60 21.58 -0.16
C LEU A 232 -22.32 22.66 -1.23
N GLY A 233 -21.88 22.28 -2.43
CA GLY A 233 -21.66 23.22 -3.53
C GLY A 233 -22.92 24.02 -3.90
N ALA A 234 -24.06 23.33 -4.00
CA ALA A 234 -25.36 23.96 -4.26
C ALA A 234 -25.76 24.93 -3.14
N LYS A 235 -25.63 24.52 -1.87
CA LYS A 235 -25.96 25.36 -0.71
C LYS A 235 -25.07 26.59 -0.61
N ILE A 236 -23.75 26.45 -0.85
CA ILE A 236 -22.84 27.61 -0.86
C ILE A 236 -23.23 28.59 -1.98
N THR A 237 -23.61 28.07 -3.15
CA THR A 237 -24.07 28.89 -4.28
C THR A 237 -25.38 29.61 -3.95
N GLU A 238 -26.35 28.91 -3.35
CA GLU A 238 -27.63 29.46 -2.89
C GLU A 238 -27.40 30.59 -1.86
N ARG A 239 -26.62 30.34 -0.81
CA ARG A 239 -26.31 31.37 0.21
C ARG A 239 -25.57 32.56 -0.38
N THR A 240 -24.72 32.34 -1.39
CA THR A 240 -24.04 33.43 -2.10
C THR A 240 -25.03 34.29 -2.88
N ALA A 241 -26.05 33.70 -3.49
CA ALA A 241 -27.12 34.43 -4.17
C ALA A 241 -27.98 35.21 -3.14
N GLU A 242 -28.41 34.57 -2.05
CA GLU A 242 -29.17 35.21 -0.98
C GLU A 242 -28.44 36.43 -0.39
N ILE A 243 -27.13 36.34 -0.16
CA ILE A 243 -26.31 37.46 0.33
C ILE A 243 -26.27 38.61 -0.68
N LYS A 244 -26.23 38.31 -1.99
CA LYS A 244 -26.22 39.34 -3.05
C LYS A 244 -27.55 40.07 -3.13
N ASP A 245 -28.65 39.35 -2.92
CA ASP A 245 -30.04 39.84 -3.03
C ASP A 245 -30.54 40.55 -1.77
N LEU A 246 -29.74 40.60 -0.69
CA LEU A 246 -30.11 41.34 0.53
C LEU A 246 -30.43 42.81 0.23
N PRO A 247 -31.52 43.37 0.82
CA PRO A 247 -31.83 44.79 0.71
C PRO A 247 -30.64 45.65 1.14
N ARG A 248 -30.35 46.68 0.34
CA ARG A 248 -29.24 47.60 0.58
C ARG A 248 -29.74 48.95 1.07
N ASP A 249 -29.05 49.52 2.04
CA ASP A 249 -29.29 50.88 2.52
C ASP A 249 -28.95 51.92 1.42
N SER A 250 -29.23 53.19 1.70
CA SER A 250 -28.91 54.30 0.78
C SER A 250 -27.41 54.48 0.50
N LYS A 251 -26.54 53.77 1.23
CA LYS A 251 -25.08 53.73 1.04
C LYS A 251 -24.61 52.42 0.37
N GLY A 252 -25.52 51.53 -0.02
CA GLY A 252 -25.21 50.27 -0.70
C GLY A 252 -24.85 49.10 0.23
N ASN A 253 -24.98 49.26 1.55
CA ASN A 253 -24.65 48.22 2.52
C ASN A 253 -25.84 47.31 2.79
N ALA A 254 -25.61 46.00 2.79
CA ALA A 254 -26.59 45.02 3.26
C ALA A 254 -26.68 45.03 4.80
N ASP A 255 -27.80 44.55 5.36
CA ASP A 255 -27.96 44.38 6.81
C ASP A 255 -26.87 43.44 7.37
N PRO A 256 -25.98 43.93 8.26
CA PRO A 256 -24.91 43.11 8.84
C PRO A 256 -25.40 41.90 9.64
N GLN A 257 -26.58 41.98 10.28
CA GLN A 257 -27.11 40.86 11.06
C GLN A 257 -27.60 39.75 10.13
N GLU A 258 -28.33 40.10 9.08
CA GLU A 258 -28.87 39.13 8.13
C GLU A 258 -27.76 38.50 7.29
N ALA A 259 -26.77 39.28 6.84
CA ALA A 259 -25.59 38.74 6.18
C ALA A 259 -24.82 37.76 7.09
N LYS A 260 -24.65 38.10 8.38
CA LYS A 260 -24.00 37.22 9.36
C LYS A 260 -24.80 35.93 9.61
N ARG A 261 -26.13 35.99 9.57
CA ARG A 261 -27.02 34.82 9.68
C ARG A 261 -26.78 33.86 8.52
N LEU A 262 -26.83 34.35 7.28
CA LEU A 262 -26.58 33.56 6.07
C LEU A 262 -25.18 32.93 6.04
N ILE A 263 -24.16 33.71 6.41
CA ILE A 263 -22.78 33.21 6.54
C ILE A 263 -22.67 32.10 7.61
N SER A 264 -23.42 32.22 8.71
CA SER A 264 -23.42 31.20 9.77
C SER A 264 -24.11 29.92 9.31
N MET A 265 -25.15 30.02 8.47
CA MET A 265 -25.77 28.84 7.84
C MET A 265 -24.80 28.12 6.92
N ALA A 266 -24.07 28.84 6.06
CA ALA A 266 -23.03 28.26 5.21
C ALA A 266 -21.94 27.52 6.04
N ALA A 267 -21.53 28.10 7.18
CA ALA A 267 -20.62 27.44 8.09
C ALA A 267 -21.21 26.17 8.74
N SER A 268 -22.52 26.16 9.02
CA SER A 268 -23.23 24.96 9.50
C SER A 268 -23.27 23.86 8.44
N ASP A 269 -23.58 24.24 7.19
CA ASP A 269 -23.60 23.31 6.05
C ASP A 269 -22.22 22.66 5.82
N MET A 270 -21.14 23.45 5.94
CA MET A 270 -19.76 22.95 5.92
C MET A 270 -19.47 21.93 7.02
N ASN A 271 -19.90 22.20 8.26
CA ASN A 271 -19.70 21.26 9.37
C ASN A 271 -20.50 19.96 9.17
N HIS A 272 -21.72 20.04 8.64
CA HIS A 272 -22.52 18.86 8.32
C HIS A 272 -21.88 18.02 7.22
N PHE A 273 -21.38 18.68 6.16
CA PHE A 273 -20.60 18.01 5.13
C PHE A 273 -19.37 17.31 5.71
N THR A 274 -18.58 17.99 6.55
CA THR A 274 -17.40 17.39 7.18
C THR A 274 -17.76 16.14 7.98
N ALA A 275 -18.80 16.21 8.82
CA ALA A 275 -19.22 15.06 9.63
C ALA A 275 -19.64 13.86 8.76
N ARG A 276 -20.24 14.10 7.58
CA ARG A 276 -20.57 13.05 6.62
C ARG A 276 -19.32 12.44 6.00
N ILE A 277 -18.37 13.25 5.53
CA ILE A 277 -17.12 12.75 4.95
C ILE A 277 -16.34 11.93 5.98
N GLU A 278 -16.19 12.44 7.21
CA GLU A 278 -15.49 11.73 8.28
C GLU A 278 -16.14 10.38 8.65
N ALA A 279 -17.47 10.25 8.48
CA ALA A 279 -18.18 9.00 8.69
C ALA A 279 -18.03 7.99 7.53
N GLU A 280 -17.87 8.48 6.30
CA GLU A 280 -17.72 7.63 5.10
C GLU A 280 -16.29 7.12 4.91
N LEU A 281 -15.27 7.88 5.35
CA LEU A 281 -13.85 7.52 5.16
C LEU A 281 -13.48 6.12 5.69
N PRO A 282 -13.83 5.72 6.94
CA PRO A 282 -13.50 4.40 7.45
C PRO A 282 -14.20 3.28 6.65
N LEU A 283 -15.44 3.51 6.19
CA LEU A 283 -16.20 2.55 5.39
C LEU A 283 -15.57 2.39 4.00
N TYR A 284 -15.15 3.50 3.38
CA TYR A 284 -14.44 3.50 2.12
C TYR A 284 -13.16 2.68 2.22
N ASN A 285 -12.36 2.93 3.26
CA ASN A 285 -11.10 2.24 3.49
C ASN A 285 -11.30 0.75 3.74
N ASP A 286 -12.27 0.35 4.56
CA ASP A 286 -12.58 -1.07 4.80
C ASP A 286 -12.99 -1.78 3.50
N ALA A 287 -13.92 -1.18 2.76
CA ALA A 287 -14.44 -1.78 1.54
C ALA A 287 -13.34 -1.88 0.46
N MET A 288 -12.50 -0.86 0.32
CA MET A 288 -11.37 -0.84 -0.62
C MET A 288 -10.37 -1.93 -0.27
N ASN A 289 -9.95 -1.98 1.00
CA ASN A 289 -8.94 -2.92 1.46
C ASN A 289 -9.43 -4.38 1.36
N THR A 290 -10.67 -4.63 1.77
CA THR A 290 -11.27 -5.95 1.75
C THR A 290 -11.51 -6.42 0.32
N GLY A 291 -12.12 -5.57 -0.52
CA GLY A 291 -12.40 -5.89 -1.92
C GLY A 291 -11.12 -6.21 -2.69
N MET A 292 -10.07 -5.39 -2.54
CA MET A 292 -8.79 -5.62 -3.21
C MET A 292 -8.10 -6.90 -2.73
N ASN A 293 -8.16 -7.23 -1.43
CA ASN A 293 -7.59 -8.49 -0.91
C ASN A 293 -8.30 -9.71 -1.52
N LEU A 294 -9.64 -9.68 -1.57
CA LEU A 294 -10.45 -10.74 -2.18
C LEU A 294 -10.14 -10.90 -3.67
N PHE A 295 -10.02 -9.78 -4.40
CA PHE A 295 -9.66 -9.79 -5.80
C PHE A 295 -8.27 -10.39 -6.06
N ILE A 296 -7.25 -9.98 -5.29
CA ILE A 296 -5.88 -10.50 -5.42
C ILE A 296 -5.84 -12.00 -5.10
N LYS A 297 -6.54 -12.45 -4.05
CA LYS A 297 -6.65 -13.88 -3.72
C LYS A 297 -7.29 -14.68 -4.86
N ALA A 298 -8.36 -14.15 -5.46
CA ALA A 298 -9.03 -14.80 -6.58
C ALA A 298 -8.13 -14.89 -7.83
N ALA A 299 -7.47 -13.78 -8.18
CA ALA A 299 -6.54 -13.73 -9.31
C ALA A 299 -5.32 -14.66 -9.13
N THR A 300 -4.86 -14.86 -7.88
CA THR A 300 -3.79 -15.81 -7.58
C THR A 300 -4.29 -17.25 -7.79
N ARG A 301 -5.45 -17.59 -7.23
CA ARG A 301 -6.02 -18.96 -7.32
C ARG A 301 -6.45 -19.37 -8.73
N SER A 302 -6.90 -18.42 -9.56
CA SER A 302 -7.29 -18.72 -10.94
C SER A 302 -6.12 -19.15 -11.82
N VAL A 303 -4.93 -18.62 -11.55
CA VAL A 303 -3.70 -18.99 -12.25
C VAL A 303 -3.26 -20.40 -11.83
N ASP A 304 -3.55 -20.81 -10.60
CA ASP A 304 -3.18 -22.13 -10.06
C ASP A 304 -4.02 -23.31 -10.62
N LEU A 305 -5.17 -23.03 -11.25
CA LEU A 305 -6.16 -24.06 -11.63
C LEU A 305 -6.27 -24.36 -13.14
N GLU A 306 -5.47 -23.74 -14.02
CA GLU A 306 -5.63 -23.81 -15.49
C GLU A 306 -7.10 -23.56 -15.96
N ASN A 307 -7.89 -22.89 -15.12
CA ASN A 307 -9.33 -22.71 -15.32
C ASN A 307 -9.63 -21.39 -16.00
N ASP A 308 -10.78 -21.37 -16.69
CA ASP A 308 -11.20 -20.37 -17.65
C ASP A 308 -11.00 -18.91 -17.16
N PRO A 309 -10.14 -18.10 -17.83
CA PRO A 309 -9.82 -16.72 -17.42
C PRO A 309 -10.99 -15.72 -17.54
N GLU A 310 -12.21 -16.13 -17.89
CA GLU A 310 -13.36 -15.24 -18.05
C GLU A 310 -13.75 -14.50 -16.75
N ASP A 311 -13.79 -15.19 -15.61
CA ASP A 311 -14.20 -14.57 -14.34
C ASP A 311 -13.18 -13.55 -13.83
N VAL A 312 -11.89 -13.85 -13.99
CA VAL A 312 -10.78 -12.93 -13.63
C VAL A 312 -10.75 -11.73 -14.58
N ARG A 313 -11.00 -11.94 -15.88
CA ARG A 313 -11.14 -10.85 -16.85
C ARG A 313 -12.35 -9.98 -16.56
N SER A 314 -13.47 -10.57 -16.15
CA SER A 314 -14.66 -9.84 -15.71
C SER A 314 -14.36 -9.00 -14.47
N GLY A 315 -13.68 -9.58 -13.47
CA GLY A 315 -13.20 -8.88 -12.29
C GLY A 315 -12.23 -7.73 -12.62
N LEU A 316 -11.30 -7.94 -13.56
CA LEU A 316 -10.41 -6.90 -14.06
C LEU A 316 -11.18 -5.75 -14.72
N GLY A 317 -12.20 -6.04 -15.53
CA GLY A 317 -13.06 -5.01 -16.14
C GLY A 317 -13.84 -4.20 -15.10
N ALA A 318 -14.31 -4.85 -14.03
CA ALA A 318 -14.91 -4.15 -12.90
C ALA A 318 -13.88 -3.23 -12.22
N LEU A 319 -12.69 -3.73 -11.95
CA LEU A 319 -11.60 -2.98 -11.32
C LEU A 319 -11.20 -1.73 -12.15
N GLN A 320 -11.05 -1.88 -13.47
CA GLN A 320 -10.81 -0.76 -14.39
C GLN A 320 -11.93 0.29 -14.36
N THR A 321 -13.18 -0.17 -14.24
CA THR A 321 -14.32 0.73 -14.08
C THR A 321 -14.23 1.52 -12.77
N LEU A 322 -13.82 0.90 -11.67
CA LEU A 322 -13.61 1.60 -10.39
C LEU A 322 -12.44 2.57 -10.45
N HIS A 323 -11.33 2.19 -11.07
CA HIS A 323 -10.18 3.05 -11.28
C HIS A 323 -10.58 4.35 -12.02
N SER A 324 -11.29 4.24 -13.14
CA SER A 324 -11.77 5.43 -13.87
C SER A 324 -12.72 6.33 -13.05
N LYS A 325 -13.59 5.72 -12.23
CA LYS A 325 -14.51 6.45 -11.35
C LYS A 325 -13.77 7.17 -10.23
N ILE A 326 -12.76 6.53 -9.62
CA ILE A 326 -11.93 7.13 -8.58
C ILE A 326 -11.12 8.29 -9.15
N ALA A 327 -10.52 8.12 -10.33
CA ALA A 327 -9.80 9.19 -11.01
C ALA A 327 -10.69 10.41 -11.27
N THR A 328 -11.92 10.18 -11.74
CA THR A 328 -12.93 11.25 -11.94
C THR A 328 -13.32 11.91 -10.63
N SER A 329 -13.63 11.10 -9.59
CA SER A 329 -14.01 11.59 -8.26
C SER A 329 -12.90 12.43 -7.62
N LYS A 330 -11.65 12.00 -7.76
CA LYS A 330 -10.47 12.72 -7.30
C LYS A 330 -10.36 14.09 -7.96
N GLN A 331 -10.51 14.16 -9.29
CA GLN A 331 -10.48 15.44 -10.01
C GLN A 331 -11.58 16.40 -9.52
N THR A 332 -12.83 15.94 -9.43
CA THR A 332 -13.94 16.76 -8.91
C THR A 332 -13.70 17.20 -7.46
N THR A 333 -13.11 16.34 -6.64
CA THR A 333 -12.81 16.64 -5.24
C THR A 333 -11.71 17.71 -5.13
N VAL A 334 -10.69 17.69 -6.00
CA VAL A 334 -9.65 18.73 -6.07
C VAL A 334 -10.27 20.09 -6.41
N GLU A 335 -11.11 20.16 -7.44
CA GLU A 335 -11.78 21.40 -7.84
C GLU A 335 -12.68 21.95 -6.72
N PHE A 336 -13.41 21.06 -6.04
CA PHE A 336 -14.24 21.44 -4.91
C PHE A 336 -13.42 21.97 -3.72
N ARG A 337 -12.31 21.30 -3.42
CA ARG A 337 -11.35 21.72 -2.39
C ARG A 337 -10.83 23.13 -2.64
N GLU A 338 -10.43 23.43 -3.88
CA GLU A 338 -9.97 24.76 -4.30
C GLU A 338 -11.08 25.81 -4.14
N SER A 339 -12.31 25.48 -4.54
CA SER A 339 -13.48 26.35 -4.38
C SER A 339 -13.72 26.72 -2.91
N ILE A 340 -13.75 25.72 -2.01
CA ILE A 340 -13.93 25.96 -0.57
C ILE A 340 -12.75 26.74 0.00
N ALA A 341 -11.51 26.39 -0.34
CA ALA A 341 -10.32 27.10 0.13
C ALA A 341 -10.31 28.57 -0.32
N GLY A 342 -10.81 28.85 -1.53
CA GLY A 342 -10.91 30.18 -2.13
C GLY A 342 -11.95 31.11 -1.50
N LEU A 343 -12.85 30.60 -0.66
CA LEU A 343 -13.89 31.44 -0.04
C LEU A 343 -13.29 32.56 0.84
N PRO A 344 -13.83 33.79 0.75
CA PRO A 344 -13.29 34.94 1.46
C PRO A 344 -13.45 34.82 2.97
N ARG A 345 -12.53 35.42 3.71
CA ARG A 345 -12.56 35.42 5.17
C ARG A 345 -13.57 36.44 5.68
N MET A 346 -14.76 35.98 6.08
CA MET A 346 -15.87 36.85 6.47
C MET A 346 -16.17 36.84 7.98
N THR A 347 -16.30 35.66 8.59
CA THR A 347 -16.57 35.52 10.03
C THR A 347 -15.68 34.46 10.65
N THR A 348 -15.45 34.53 11.95
CA THR A 348 -14.68 33.51 12.69
C THR A 348 -15.28 32.12 12.51
N THR A 349 -16.60 31.99 12.57
CA THR A 349 -17.32 30.71 12.42
C THR A 349 -17.14 30.13 11.02
N LEU A 350 -17.30 30.94 9.96
CA LEU A 350 -17.05 30.50 8.58
C LEU A 350 -15.59 30.12 8.37
N ASN A 351 -14.65 30.92 8.88
CA ASN A 351 -13.22 30.65 8.74
C ASN A 351 -12.83 29.31 9.39
N LYS A 352 -13.41 29.00 10.56
CA LYS A 352 -13.20 27.73 11.25
C LYS A 352 -13.81 26.56 10.47
N ALA A 353 -15.07 26.67 10.05
CA ALA A 353 -15.76 25.64 9.28
C ALA A 353 -15.02 25.35 7.96
N LYS A 354 -14.62 26.39 7.23
CA LYS A 354 -13.82 26.28 6.00
C LYS A 354 -12.54 25.49 6.21
N ARG A 355 -11.77 25.79 7.27
CA ARG A 355 -10.52 25.07 7.57
C ARG A 355 -10.77 23.59 7.87
N ILE A 356 -11.82 23.29 8.64
CA ILE A 356 -12.20 21.92 9.00
C ILE A 356 -12.67 21.14 7.76
N SER A 357 -13.48 21.75 6.88
CA SER A 357 -13.91 21.12 5.64
C SER A 357 -12.75 20.89 4.67
N VAL A 358 -11.81 21.83 4.54
CA VAL A 358 -10.61 21.61 3.72
C VAL A 358 -9.78 20.43 4.26
N ASP A 359 -9.58 20.34 5.59
CA ASP A 359 -8.85 19.22 6.20
C ASP A 359 -9.54 17.86 5.93
N ALA A 360 -10.87 17.82 6.03
CA ALA A 360 -11.64 16.62 5.71
C ALA A 360 -11.56 16.24 4.22
N ILE A 361 -11.57 17.23 3.32
CA ILE A 361 -11.40 17.00 1.88
C ILE A 361 -9.97 16.53 1.57
N ASP A 362 -8.97 17.07 2.25
CA ASP A 362 -7.57 16.66 2.07
C ASP A 362 -7.37 15.18 2.45
N ARG A 363 -7.99 14.72 3.55
CA ARG A 363 -8.00 13.29 3.92
C ARG A 363 -8.71 12.43 2.88
N LEU A 364 -9.83 12.88 2.34
CA LEU A 364 -10.51 12.18 1.25
C LEU A 364 -9.63 12.08 0.00
N LEU A 365 -8.93 13.15 -0.38
CA LEU A 365 -8.02 13.15 -1.52
C LEU A 365 -6.82 12.22 -1.32
N GLU A 366 -6.33 12.11 -0.09
CA GLU A 366 -5.28 11.16 0.29
C GLU A 366 -5.77 9.72 0.05
N GLU A 367 -6.96 9.35 0.57
CA GLU A 367 -7.51 8.01 0.36
C GLU A 367 -7.81 7.70 -1.12
N LEU A 368 -8.41 8.64 -1.85
CA LEU A 368 -8.64 8.46 -3.28
C LEU A 368 -7.33 8.28 -4.06
N THR A 369 -6.25 8.96 -3.65
CA THR A 369 -4.93 8.82 -4.27
C THR A 369 -4.30 7.46 -3.94
N ASN A 370 -4.42 7.01 -2.70
CA ASN A 370 -3.94 5.69 -2.29
C ASN A 370 -4.67 4.58 -3.05
N SER A 371 -5.99 4.70 -3.19
CA SER A 371 -6.81 3.76 -3.97
C SER A 371 -6.46 3.74 -5.45
N ASP A 372 -6.27 4.90 -6.07
CA ASP A 372 -5.87 5.06 -7.48
C ASP A 372 -4.54 4.35 -7.76
N GLN A 373 -3.56 4.52 -6.86
CA GLN A 373 -2.28 3.82 -6.95
C GLN A 373 -2.44 2.30 -6.78
N LEU A 374 -3.20 1.85 -5.79
CA LEU A 374 -3.43 0.43 -5.53
C LEU A 374 -4.11 -0.27 -6.72
N LEU A 375 -5.08 0.39 -7.35
CA LEU A 375 -5.78 -0.11 -8.53
C LEU A 375 -4.84 -0.19 -9.73
N THR A 376 -4.08 0.88 -9.99
CA THR A 376 -3.08 0.89 -11.08
C THR A 376 -2.12 -0.30 -10.97
N GLU A 377 -1.60 -0.54 -9.77
CA GLU A 377 -0.67 -1.66 -9.55
C GLU A 377 -1.37 -3.02 -9.70
N SER A 378 -2.58 -3.16 -9.18
CA SER A 378 -3.34 -4.41 -9.25
C SER A 378 -3.78 -4.75 -10.68
N GLU A 379 -4.16 -3.76 -11.50
CA GLU A 379 -4.43 -3.93 -12.92
C GLU A 379 -3.21 -4.50 -13.63
N LYS A 380 -2.04 -3.90 -13.41
CA LYS A 380 -0.79 -4.35 -14.02
C LYS A 380 -0.47 -5.78 -13.61
N VAL A 381 -0.59 -6.11 -12.32
CA VAL A 381 -0.36 -7.46 -11.82
C VAL A 381 -1.27 -8.47 -12.52
N VAL A 382 -2.57 -8.19 -12.60
CA VAL A 382 -3.53 -9.14 -13.16
C VAL A 382 -3.41 -9.25 -14.68
N ILE A 383 -3.12 -8.15 -15.38
CA ILE A 383 -2.82 -8.19 -16.82
C ILE A 383 -1.59 -9.05 -17.09
N ASP A 384 -0.50 -8.85 -16.34
CA ASP A 384 0.73 -9.66 -16.49
C ASP A 384 0.46 -11.14 -16.21
N LEU A 385 -0.38 -11.46 -15.21
CA LEU A 385 -0.81 -12.84 -14.90
C LEU A 385 -1.64 -13.46 -16.03
N LEU A 386 -2.57 -12.70 -16.62
CA LEU A 386 -3.41 -13.16 -17.72
C LEU A 386 -2.61 -13.34 -19.02
N ASP A 387 -1.70 -12.43 -19.35
CA ASP A 387 -0.89 -12.48 -20.56
C ASP A 387 0.22 -13.56 -20.48
N GLY A 388 0.78 -13.81 -19.29
CA GLY A 388 1.74 -14.88 -19.05
C GLY A 388 1.18 -16.30 -19.19
N SER A 389 -0.13 -16.46 -18.99
CA SER A 389 -0.85 -17.74 -19.15
C SER A 389 -1.21 -18.08 -20.61
N GLY A 390 -1.08 -17.13 -21.54
CA GLY A 390 -1.46 -17.29 -22.95
C GLY A 390 -0.34 -17.77 -23.88
N ASN A 391 0.86 -18.07 -23.36
CA ASN A 391 2.05 -18.38 -24.16
C ASN A 391 2.64 -19.77 -23.88
N THR A 392 1.80 -20.73 -23.48
CA THR A 392 2.15 -22.16 -23.32
C THR A 392 1.42 -23.04 -24.32
#